data_AF-A0AAN4ZR41-F1
#
_entry.id   AF-A0AAN4ZR41-F1
#
_cell.length_a   1.000
_cell.length_b   1.000
_cell.length_c   1.000
_cell.angle_alpha   90.00
_cell.angle_beta   90.00
_cell.angle_gamma   90.00
#
_symmetry.space_group_name_H-M   'P 1'
#
loop_
_entity.id
_entity.type
_entity.pdbx_description
1 polymer ?
#
loop_
_entity_poly.entity_id
_entity_poly.type
_entity_poly.pdbx_seq_one_letter_code
_entity_poly.pdbx_strand_id
1 'polypeptide(L)' 'NNIFRVRQPFRFVEPCQTQTIKIFLKSETKPEKNRHFFAFYHKTCTAEDVKKQPRQIWKSDAKPDGIIRLLAVFKDCSTV' A
#
# COMPACT_ATOMS: atom_id res chain seq x y z
N ASN A 1 -14.60 -2.03 -0.60
CA ASN A 1 -13.39 -1.59 -1.33
C ASN A 1 -12.85 -2.78 -2.13
N ASN A 2 -13.53 -3.18 -3.21
CA ASN A 2 -13.27 -4.44 -3.94
C ASN A 2 -12.58 -4.24 -5.30
N ILE A 3 -12.23 -2.99 -5.63
CA ILE A 3 -11.67 -2.60 -6.94
C ILE A 3 -10.22 -3.07 -7.07
N PHE A 4 -9.43 -3.01 -5.99
CA PHE A 4 -8.03 -3.40 -5.99
C PHE A 4 -7.74 -4.46 -4.95
N ARG A 5 -6.80 -5.36 -5.27
CA ARG A 5 -6.19 -6.29 -4.31
C ARG A 5 -4.72 -5.93 -4.13
N VAL A 6 -4.31 -5.60 -2.91
CA VAL A 6 -2.91 -5.33 -2.56
C VAL A 6 -2.29 -6.56 -1.87
N ARG A 7 -1.12 -7.00 -2.33
CA ARG A 7 -0.36 -8.12 -1.75
C ARG A 7 1.15 -7.82 -1.73
N GLN A 8 1.85 -7.91 -0.60
CA GLN A 8 1.37 -8.04 0.78
C GLN A 8 1.00 -6.65 1.34
N PRO A 9 -0.12 -6.50 2.08
CA PRO A 9 -0.57 -5.19 2.56
C PRO A 9 0.22 -4.67 3.77
N PHE A 10 0.88 -5.57 4.52
CA PHE A 10 1.72 -5.22 5.66
C PHE A 10 3.02 -6.01 5.57
N ARG A 11 4.14 -5.35 5.80
CA ARG A 11 5.45 -5.98 5.89
C ARG A 11 6.45 -5.04 6.60
N PHE A 12 7.46 -5.64 7.21
CA PHE A 12 8.69 -4.93 7.56
C PHE A 12 9.63 -4.86 6.36
N VAL A 13 10.40 -3.79 6.28
CA VAL A 13 11.45 -3.62 5.28
C VAL A 13 12.73 -3.33 6.05
N GLU A 14 13.77 -4.12 5.80
CA GLU A 14 15.08 -3.91 6.43
C GLU A 14 15.73 -2.63 5.89
N PRO A 15 16.64 -2.01 6.67
CA PRO A 15 17.41 -0.87 6.19
C PRO A 15 18.09 -1.16 4.85
N CYS A 16 18.02 -0.20 3.93
CA CYS A 16 18.58 -0.29 2.58
C CYS A 16 17.98 -1.38 1.68
N GLN A 17 16.94 -2.10 2.12
CA GLN A 17 16.23 -3.05 1.26
C GLN A 17 15.06 -2.40 0.53
N THR A 18 14.75 -2.97 -0.63
CA THR A 18 13.60 -2.60 -1.43
C THR A 18 12.59 -3.72 -1.42
N GLN A 19 11.32 -3.38 -1.27
CA GLN A 19 10.23 -4.34 -1.29
C GLN A 19 9.23 -4.04 -2.40
N THR A 20 8.91 -5.07 -3.18
CA THR A 20 7.87 -4.99 -4.20
C THR A 20 6.50 -5.25 -3.60
N ILE A 21 5.54 -4.35 -3.86
CA ILE A 21 4.13 -4.50 -3.52
C ILE A 21 3.35 -4.73 -4.82
N LYS A 22 2.59 -5.83 -4.88
CA LYS A 22 1.75 -6.16 -6.05
C LYS A 22 0.33 -5.63 -5.84
N ILE A 23 -0.12 -4.80 -6.77
CA ILE A 23 -1.47 -4.24 -6.79
C ILE A 23 -2.18 -4.79 -8.03
N PHE A 24 -3.31 -5.45 -7.81
CA PHE A 24 -4.13 -6.01 -8.88
C PHE A 24 -5.44 -5.24 -8.98
N LEU A 25 -5.78 -4.77 -10.18
CA LEU A 25 -7.14 -4.32 -10.48
C LEU A 25 -8.04 -5.56 -10.62
N LYS A 26 -9.16 -5.56 -9.92
CA LYS A 26 -10.18 -6.62 -9.95
C LYS A 26 -11.52 -6.17 -10.55
N SER A 27 -11.66 -4.88 -10.82
CA SER A 27 -12.89 -4.35 -11.40
C SER A 27 -13.05 -4.83 -12.85
N GLU A 28 -14.24 -5.32 -13.19
CA GLU A 28 -14.61 -5.68 -14.56
C GLU A 28 -14.86 -4.43 -15.42
N THR A 29 -15.33 -3.35 -14.79
CA THR A 29 -15.49 -2.05 -15.42
C THR A 29 -14.30 -1.14 -15.12
N LYS A 30 -13.95 -0.27 -16.07
CA LYS A 30 -12.89 0.72 -15.88
C LYS A 30 -13.26 1.67 -14.73
N PRO A 31 -12.42 1.78 -13.68
CA PRO A 31 -12.69 2.72 -12.60
C PRO A 31 -12.55 4.17 -13.05
N GLU A 32 -13.21 5.08 -12.33
CA GLU A 32 -13.19 6.50 -12.66
C GLU A 32 -11.77 7.08 -12.61
N LYS A 33 -11.46 7.94 -13.58
CA LYS A 33 -10.15 8.61 -13.67
C LYS A 33 -9.94 9.50 -12.45
N ASN A 34 -8.71 9.53 -11.93
CA ASN A 34 -8.24 10.42 -10.86
C ASN A 34 -9.00 10.32 -9.51
N ARG A 35 -9.80 9.27 -9.30
CA ARG A 35 -10.59 9.09 -8.07
C ARG A 35 -10.00 8.08 -7.10
N HIS A 36 -8.99 7.33 -7.54
CA HIS A 36 -8.37 6.26 -6.77
C HIS A 36 -6.92 6.60 -6.44
N PHE A 37 -6.52 6.35 -5.19
CA PHE A 37 -5.14 6.50 -4.74
C PHE A 37 -4.79 5.39 -3.75
N PHE A 38 -3.49 5.09 -3.66
CA PHE A 38 -2.92 4.19 -2.66
C PHE A 38 -2.19 5.01 -1.62
N ALA A 39 -2.52 4.79 -0.34
CA ALA A 39 -1.83 5.39 0.78
C ALA A 39 -0.91 4.35 1.43
N PHE A 40 0.38 4.64 1.45
CA PHE A 40 1.41 3.86 2.11
C PHE A 40 1.73 4.52 3.45
N TYR A 41 1.28 3.88 4.51
CA TYR A 41 1.56 4.27 5.88
C TYR A 41 2.86 3.59 6.31
N HIS A 42 3.80 4.35 6.86
CA HIS A 42 5.05 3.79 7.37
C HIS A 42 5.33 4.22 8.80
N LYS A 43 6.09 3.38 9.50
CA LYS A 43 6.54 3.60 10.86
C LYS A 43 7.90 2.95 11.04
N THR A 44 8.82 3.67 11.65
CA THR A 44 10.11 3.16 12.08
C THR A 44 9.87 2.21 13.25
N CYS A 45 10.32 0.97 13.11
CA CYS A 45 10.10 -0.08 14.10
C CYS A 45 11.40 -0.36 14.85
N THR A 46 11.31 -0.60 16.15
CA THR A 46 12.45 -1.01 16.98
C THR A 46 12.74 -2.50 16.82
N ALA A 47 13.89 -2.97 17.32
CA ALA A 47 14.23 -4.39 17.31
C ALA A 47 13.23 -5.27 18.07
N GLU A 48 12.51 -4.72 19.05
CA GLU A 48 11.44 -5.42 19.77
C GLU A 48 10.15 -5.50 18.96
N ASP A 49 9.86 -4.50 18.14
CA ASP A 49 8.66 -4.46 17.31
C ASP A 49 8.72 -5.45 16.16
N VAL A 50 9.90 -5.68 15.59
CA VAL A 50 10.09 -6.67 14.51
C VAL A 50 9.81 -8.10 14.99
N LYS A 51 9.86 -8.36 16.31
CA LYS A 51 9.47 -9.65 16.90
C LYS A 51 7.95 -9.84 16.97
N LYS A 52 7.17 -8.77 16.82
CA LYS A 52 5.70 -8.78 16.83
C LYS A 52 5.18 -8.93 15.41
N GLN A 53 3.93 -9.37 15.27
CA GLN A 53 3.29 -9.37 13.95
C GLN A 53 2.99 -7.92 13.53
N PRO A 54 3.13 -7.55 12.23
CA PRO A 54 2.83 -6.19 11.77
C PRO A 54 1.45 -5.66 12.19
N ARG A 55 0.44 -6.55 12.23
CA ARG A 55 -0.92 -6.20 12.66
C ARG A 55 -1.01 -5.77 14.14
N GLN A 56 -0.09 -6.22 14.97
CA GLN A 56 -0.04 -5.84 16.40
C GLN A 56 0.59 -4.46 16.60
N ILE A 57 1.36 -3.98 15.64
CA ILE A 57 1.94 -2.62 15.63
C ILE A 57 0.89 -1.63 15.13
N TRP A 58 0.19 -1.98 14.05
CA TRP A 58 -0.87 -1.17 13.45
C TRP A 58 -2.22 -1.36 14.16
N LYS A 59 -2.27 -1.00 15.45
CA LYS A 59 -3.52 -0.89 16.22
C LYS A 59 -4.27 0.41 15.88
N SER A 60 -5.52 0.53 16.34
CA SER A 60 -6.42 1.65 16.03
C SER A 60 -5.88 3.03 16.45
N ASP A 61 -5.01 3.06 17.46
CA ASP A 61 -4.35 4.25 18.01
C ASP A 61 -2.95 4.49 17.43
N ALA A 62 -2.46 3.58 16.58
CA ALA A 62 -1.11 3.67 16.03
C ALA A 62 -0.98 4.86 15.09
N LYS A 63 -0.17 5.84 15.51
CA LYS A 63 0.21 6.97 14.66
C LYS A 63 1.30 6.55 13.68
N PRO A 64 1.08 6.72 12.36
CA PRO A 64 2.13 6.56 11.36
C PRO A 64 3.16 7.68 11.50
N ASP A 65 4.41 7.39 11.16
CA ASP A 65 5.45 8.43 11.08
C ASP A 65 5.28 9.27 9.81
N GLY A 66 4.72 8.66 8.76
CA GLY A 66 4.40 9.35 7.52
C GLY A 66 3.45 8.56 6.63
N ILE A 67 2.89 9.28 5.66
CA ILE A 67 1.92 8.76 4.68
C ILE A 67 2.34 9.22 3.29
N ILE A 68 2.58 8.27 2.40
CA ILE A 68 2.83 8.54 0.98
C ILE A 68 1.56 8.22 0.21
N ARG A 69 1.07 9.14 -0.63
CA ARG A 69 -0.12 8.94 -1.46
C ARG A 69 0.26 8.89 -2.93
N LEU A 70 -0.11 7.81 -3.61
CA LEU A 70 0.12 7.62 -5.04
C LEU A 70 -1.23 7.57 -5.77
N LEU A 71 -1.44 8.45 -6.74
CA LEU A 71 -2.65 8.47 -7.57
C LEU A 71 -2.62 7.30 -8.57
N ALA A 72 -3.74 6.56 -8.68
CA ALA A 72 -3.91 5.53 -9.69
C ALA A 72 -4.45 6.15 -10.98
N VAL A 73 -3.63 6.13 -12.03
CA VAL A 73 -3.99 6.69 -13.35
C VAL A 73 -4.32 5.55 -14.32
N PHE A 74 -5.50 5.62 -14.94
CA PHE A 74 -5.95 4.65 -15.93
C PHE A 74 -5.83 5.24 -17.33
N LYS A 75 -4.79 4.80 -18.05
CA LYS A 75 -4.60 5.15 -19.46
C LYS A 75 -5.42 4.21 -20.34
N ASP A 76 -6.14 4.78 -21.30
CA ASP A 76 -6.75 4.00 -22.37
C ASP A 76 -5.66 3.43 -23.26
N CYS A 77 -5.86 2.24 -23.84
CA CYS A 77 -4.95 1.72 -24.86
C CYS A 77 -5.18 2.53 -26.14
N SER A 78 -4.66 3.75 -26.19
CA SER A 78 -4.57 4.51 -27.43
C SER A 78 -3.44 3.91 -28.24
N THR A 79 -3.80 3.21 -29.32
CA THR A 79 -2.93 2.72 -30.39
C THR A 79 -1.90 3.80 -30.71
N VAL A 80 -0.62 3.47 -30.54
CA VAL A 80 0.48 4.21 -31.17
C VAL A 80 0.53 3.81 -32.64
#